data_AF-D9WW03-F1
#
_entry.id   AF-D9WW03-F1
#
_cell.length_a   1.000
_cell.length_b   1.000
_cell.length_c   1.000
_cell.angle_alpha   90.00
_cell.angle_beta   90.00
_cell.angle_gamma   90.00
#
_symmetry.space_group_name_H-M   'P 1'
#
loop_
_entity.id
_entity.type
_entity.pdbx_description
1 polymer ?
#
loop_
_entity_poly.entity_id
_entity_poly.type
_entity_poly.pdbx_seq_one_letter_code
_entity_poly.pdbx_strand_id
1 'polypeptide(L)'
;MPYALALGLTLLVEVPLYSAALPALGRVRPGRALIAAVLVNCLTHPVLWWFLTSGFPSAARATGTTSAAYPVALSLSEGVVWLAEALLLRYGLRLRGPLPYAVALTANAASLLLGLLLTG
;
A
#
# COMPACT_ATOMS: atom_id res chain seq x y z
N MET A 1 -7.64 -12.59 7.55
CA MET A 1 -7.68 -11.35 8.34
C MET A 1 -8.90 -10.52 7.96
N PRO A 2 -9.61 -9.85 8.89
CA PRO A 2 -10.67 -8.88 8.56
C PRO A 2 -10.09 -7.64 7.86
N TYR A 3 -10.86 -7.03 6.95
CA TYR A 3 -10.42 -5.84 6.20
C TYR A 3 -9.99 -4.68 7.09
N ALA A 4 -10.78 -4.37 8.12
CA ALA A 4 -10.49 -3.25 9.02
C ALA A 4 -9.13 -3.39 9.72
N LEU A 5 -8.74 -4.63 10.05
CA LEU A 5 -7.44 -4.91 10.66
C LEU A 5 -6.31 -4.76 9.64
N ALA A 6 -6.55 -5.19 8.38
CA ALA A 6 -5.60 -5.00 7.28
C ALA A 6 -5.32 -3.53 7.03
N LEU A 7 -6.37 -2.75 6.82
CA LEU A 7 -6.25 -1.31 6.61
C LEU A 7 -5.60 -0.62 7.82
N GLY A 8 -5.95 -1.01 9.04
CA GLY A 8 -5.36 -0.46 10.26
C GLY A 8 -3.84 -0.68 10.33
N LEU A 9 -3.37 -1.90 10.04
CA LEU A 9 -1.93 -2.20 9.99
C LEU A 9 -1.21 -1.44 8.89
N THR A 10 -1.81 -1.38 7.69
CA THR A 10 -1.25 -0.60 6.58
C THR A 10 -1.11 0.87 6.97
N LEU A 11 -2.15 1.50 7.51
CA LEU A 11 -2.09 2.89 7.95
C LEU A 11 -1.04 3.10 9.05
N LEU A 12 -0.91 2.16 9.98
CA LEU A 12 0.08 2.22 11.06
C LEU A 12 1.53 2.21 10.52
N VAL A 13 1.79 1.55 9.39
CA VAL A 13 3.12 1.44 8.79
C VAL A 13 3.38 2.55 7.78
N GLU A 14 2.47 2.74 6.84
CA GLU A 14 2.70 3.61 5.68
C GLU A 14 2.58 5.09 6.03
N VAL A 15 1.63 5.47 6.89
CA VAL A 15 1.41 6.88 7.24
C VAL A 15 2.64 7.49 7.93
N PRO A 16 3.29 6.84 8.92
CA PRO A 16 4.54 7.35 9.48
C PRO A 16 5.67 7.43 8.46
N LEU A 17 5.81 6.44 7.57
CA LEU A 17 6.85 6.44 6.54
C LEU A 17 6.70 7.61 5.57
N TYR A 18 5.49 7.82 5.04
CA TYR A 18 5.19 8.98 4.20
C TYR A 18 5.38 10.30 4.95
N SER A 19 4.88 10.38 6.19
CA SER A 19 4.93 11.60 7.01
C SER A 19 6.34 11.97 7.47
N ALA A 20 7.27 11.02 7.52
CA ALA A 20 8.68 11.27 7.80
C ALA A 20 9.47 11.59 6.52
N ALA A 21 9.33 10.77 5.48
CA ALA A 21 10.17 10.86 4.28
C ALA A 21 9.82 12.09 3.42
N LEU A 22 8.54 12.43 3.26
CA LEU A 22 8.11 13.53 2.38
C LEU A 22 8.55 14.91 2.92
N PRO A 23 8.46 15.22 4.22
CA PRO A 23 9.05 16.44 4.76
C PRO A 23 10.58 16.43 4.72
N ALA A 24 11.22 15.32 5.13
CA ALA A 24 12.67 15.25 5.23
C ALA A 24 13.39 15.36 3.87
N LEU A 25 12.87 14.70 2.85
CA LEU A 25 13.52 14.59 1.54
C LEU A 25 12.84 15.45 0.47
N GLY A 26 11.52 15.63 0.58
CA GLY A 26 10.69 16.35 -0.41
C GLY A 26 10.34 17.78 -0.04
N ARG A 27 10.73 18.26 1.15
CA ARG A 27 10.37 19.58 1.69
C ARG A 27 8.86 19.85 1.72
N VAL A 28 8.06 18.78 1.84
CA VAL A 28 6.60 18.87 1.96
C VAL A 28 6.24 19.33 3.38
N ARG A 29 5.26 20.23 3.51
CA ARG A 29 4.76 20.63 4.84
C ARG A 29 4.21 19.40 5.58
N PRO A 30 4.56 19.17 6.87
CA PRO A 30 4.19 17.94 7.59
C PRO A 30 2.69 17.62 7.56
N GLY A 31 1.83 18.60 7.82
CA GLY A 31 0.38 18.40 7.75
C GLY A 31 -0.12 17.99 6.37
N ARG A 32 0.50 18.50 5.29
CA ARG A 32 0.16 18.07 3.92
C ARG A 32 0.65 16.66 3.61
N ALA A 33 1.82 16.28 4.12
CA ALA A 33 2.35 14.93 3.98
C ALA A 33 1.43 13.92 4.69
N LEU A 34 1.01 14.22 5.91
CA LEU A 34 0.09 13.39 6.69
C LEU A 34 -1.26 13.20 5.97
N ILE A 35 -1.89 14.31 5.51
CA ILE A 35 -3.16 14.24 4.78
C ILE A 35 -3.00 13.43 3.49
N ALA A 36 -1.94 13.68 2.73
CA ALA A 36 -1.68 12.92 1.51
C ALA A 36 -1.48 11.43 1.80
N ALA A 37 -0.72 11.07 2.84
CA ALA A 37 -0.49 9.68 3.22
C ALA A 37 -1.79 8.95 3.51
N VAL A 38 -2.66 9.54 4.34
CA VAL A 38 -3.98 8.97 4.67
C VAL A 38 -4.85 8.86 3.43
N LEU A 39 -4.96 9.91 2.61
CA LEU A 39 -5.80 9.90 1.42
C LEU A 39 -5.35 8.86 0.40
N VAL A 40 -4.04 8.78 0.14
CA VAL A 40 -3.46 7.82 -0.80
C VAL A 40 -3.81 6.40 -0.35
N ASN A 41 -3.54 6.07 0.91
CA ASN A 41 -3.83 4.75 1.46
C ASN A 41 -5.33 4.41 1.44
N CYS A 42 -6.18 5.36 1.84
CA CYS A 42 -7.63 5.16 1.84
C CYS A 42 -8.23 5.04 0.44
N LEU A 43 -7.54 5.47 -0.62
CA LEU A 43 -8.00 5.33 -2.00
C LEU A 43 -7.52 4.02 -2.63
N THR A 44 -6.30 3.58 -2.32
CA THR A 44 -5.68 2.41 -2.98
C THR A 44 -6.04 1.10 -2.30
N HIS A 45 -5.99 1.04 -0.97
CA HIS A 45 -6.15 -0.23 -0.24
C HIS A 45 -7.56 -0.82 -0.24
N PRO A 46 -8.68 -0.06 -0.25
CA PRO A 46 -10.00 -0.67 -0.45
C PRO A 46 -10.12 -1.36 -1.82
N VAL A 47 -9.53 -0.77 -2.86
CA VAL A 47 -9.55 -1.31 -4.24
C VAL A 47 -8.71 -2.58 -4.32
N LEU A 48 -7.49 -2.55 -3.76
CA LEU A 48 -6.62 -3.71 -3.63
C LEU A 48 -7.33 -4.86 -2.91
N TRP A 49 -7.91 -4.57 -1.75
CA TRP A 49 -8.62 -5.55 -0.95
C TRP A 49 -9.78 -6.15 -1.74
N TRP A 50 -10.63 -5.32 -2.33
CA TRP A 50 -11.76 -5.76 -3.13
C TRP A 50 -11.32 -6.67 -4.28
N PHE A 51 -10.24 -6.33 -4.98
CA PHE A 51 -9.69 -7.15 -6.06
C PHE A 51 -9.19 -8.51 -5.55
N LEU A 52 -8.41 -8.53 -4.47
CA LEU A 52 -7.87 -9.76 -3.89
C LEU A 52 -8.95 -10.65 -3.26
N THR A 53 -10.06 -10.10 -2.77
CA THR A 53 -11.15 -10.89 -2.17
C THR A 53 -12.25 -11.28 -3.15
N SER A 54 -12.50 -10.48 -4.18
CA SER A 54 -13.60 -10.70 -5.14
C SER A 54 -13.12 -11.37 -6.43
N GLY A 55 -11.91 -11.04 -6.90
CA GLY A 55 -11.33 -11.56 -8.14
C GLY A 55 -10.68 -12.93 -8.00
N PHE A 56 -10.17 -13.26 -6.80
CA PHE A 56 -9.63 -14.58 -6.48
C PHE A 56 -10.58 -15.23 -5.48
N PRO A 57 -11.40 -16.20 -5.92
CA PRO A 57 -12.38 -16.81 -5.03
C PRO A 57 -11.64 -17.33 -3.81
N SER A 58 -12.26 -17.11 -2.66
CA SER A 58 -11.88 -17.58 -1.33
C SER A 58 -11.69 -19.11 -1.23
N ALA A 59 -11.71 -19.84 -2.35
CA ALA A 59 -11.46 -21.26 -2.52
C ALA A 59 -10.06 -21.67 -2.00
N ALA A 60 -9.00 -20.92 -2.27
CA ALA A 60 -7.67 -21.22 -1.71
C ALA A 60 -7.61 -21.10 -0.17
N ARG A 61 -8.50 -20.27 0.40
CA ARG A 61 -8.60 -20.04 1.84
C ARG A 61 -9.45 -21.12 2.56
N ALA A 62 -10.27 -21.86 1.82
CA ALA A 62 -11.10 -22.94 2.33
C ALA A 62 -10.44 -24.33 2.20
N THR A 63 -9.52 -24.54 1.25
CA THR A 63 -8.91 -25.85 0.98
C THR A 63 -7.44 -25.97 1.42
N GLY A 64 -6.83 -24.92 1.98
CA GLY A 64 -5.43 -24.96 2.44
C GLY A 64 -4.39 -25.07 1.31
N THR A 65 -4.82 -24.91 0.05
CA THR A 65 -3.96 -24.96 -1.13
C THR A 65 -3.88 -23.57 -1.75
N THR A 66 -2.76 -22.87 -1.52
CA THR A 66 -2.41 -21.67 -2.26
C THR A 66 -2.17 -22.06 -3.72
N SER A 67 -3.16 -21.81 -4.58
CA SER A 67 -2.94 -21.85 -6.02
C SER A 67 -1.74 -20.96 -6.37
N ALA A 68 -0.85 -21.43 -7.25
CA ALA A 68 0.28 -20.65 -7.74
C ALA A 68 -0.13 -19.29 -8.35
N ALA A 69 -1.42 -19.10 -8.65
CA ALA A 69 -2.00 -17.84 -9.08
C ALA A 69 -2.02 -16.75 -8.00
N TYR A 70 -2.08 -17.10 -6.71
CA TYR A 70 -2.20 -16.11 -5.63
C TYR A 70 -0.96 -15.22 -5.46
N PRO A 71 0.28 -15.77 -5.40
CA PRO A 71 1.48 -14.93 -5.36
C PRO A 71 1.57 -13.99 -6.57
N VAL A 72 1.23 -14.46 -7.78
CA VAL A 72 1.23 -13.64 -9.00
C VAL A 72 0.22 -12.51 -8.90
N ALA A 73 -1.01 -12.82 -8.47
CA ALA A 73 -2.06 -11.83 -8.26
C ALA A 73 -1.66 -10.76 -7.24
N LEU A 74 -1.09 -11.19 -6.11
CA LEU A 74 -0.61 -10.30 -5.07
C LEU A 74 0.49 -9.38 -5.62
N SER A 75 1.53 -9.93 -6.26
CA SER A 75 2.63 -9.14 -6.81
C SER A 75 2.18 -8.13 -7.86
N LEU A 76 1.28 -8.52 -8.77
CA LEU A 76 0.73 -7.60 -9.77
C LEU A 76 -0.09 -6.49 -9.10
N SER A 77 -0.91 -6.83 -8.12
CA SER A 77 -1.78 -5.86 -7.44
C SER A 77 -0.97 -4.87 -6.62
N GLU A 78 0.05 -5.33 -5.89
CA GLU A 78 0.96 -4.46 -5.15
C GLU A 78 1.77 -3.56 -6.09
N GLY A 79 2.22 -4.08 -7.24
CA GLY A 79 2.88 -3.27 -8.26
C GLY A 79 1.99 -2.15 -8.82
N VAL A 80 0.71 -2.44 -9.03
CA VAL A 80 -0.28 -1.44 -9.49
C VAL A 80 -0.57 -0.42 -8.39
N VAL A 81 -0.77 -0.87 -7.14
CA VAL A 81 -0.99 0.01 -5.98
C VAL A 81 0.19 0.94 -5.79
N TRP A 82 1.40 0.40 -5.71
CA TRP A 82 2.63 1.19 -5.61
C TRP A 82 2.70 2.29 -6.68
N LEU A 83 2.46 1.95 -7.95
CA LEU A 83 2.49 2.93 -9.03
C LEU A 83 1.38 3.98 -8.87
N ALA A 84 0.16 3.56 -8.52
CA ALA A 84 -0.96 4.47 -8.29
C ALA A 84 -0.65 5.45 -7.14
N GLU A 85 -0.13 4.97 -6.02
CA GLU A 85 0.27 5.80 -4.87
C GLU A 85 1.36 6.79 -5.26
N ALA A 86 2.40 6.33 -5.96
CA ALA A 86 3.47 7.19 -6.44
C ALA A 86 2.93 8.31 -7.36
N LEU A 87 2.00 8.00 -8.25
CA LEU A 87 1.37 8.99 -9.13
C LEU A 87 0.48 9.97 -8.35
N LEU A 88 -0.32 9.49 -7.40
CA LEU A 88 -1.15 10.33 -6.53
C LEU A 88 -0.28 11.31 -5.72
N LEU A 89 0.84 10.85 -5.16
CA LEU A 89 1.81 11.71 -4.47
C LEU A 89 2.48 12.69 -5.42
N ARG A 90 2.92 12.22 -6.60
CA ARG A 90 3.57 13.05 -7.62
C ARG A 90 2.68 14.22 -8.02
N TYR A 91 1.43 13.96 -8.36
CA TYR A 91 0.50 14.99 -8.83
C TYR A 91 -0.12 15.79 -7.66
N GLY A 92 -0.52 15.13 -6.58
CA GLY A 92 -1.15 15.77 -5.42
C GLY A 92 -0.22 16.68 -4.62
N LEU A 93 1.06 16.32 -4.54
CA LEU A 93 2.09 17.12 -3.85
C LEU A 93 3.04 17.85 -4.81
N ARG A 94 2.85 17.71 -6.13
CA ARG A 94 3.71 18.29 -7.18
C ARG A 94 5.18 17.89 -7.05
N LEU A 95 5.44 16.67 -6.59
CA LEU A 95 6.79 16.14 -6.42
C LEU A 95 7.41 15.83 -7.78
N ARG A 96 8.74 15.95 -7.87
CA ARG A 96 9.51 15.66 -9.07
C ARG A 96 10.58 14.62 -8.76
N GLY A 97 11.06 13.94 -9.80
CA GLY A 97 12.13 12.96 -9.69
C GLY A 97 11.67 11.63 -9.07
N PRO A 98 12.61 10.85 -8.50
CA PRO A 98 12.35 9.48 -8.04
C PRO A 98 11.65 9.40 -6.67
N LEU A 99 11.61 10.49 -5.90
CA LEU A 99 11.12 10.50 -4.52
C LEU A 99 9.72 9.88 -4.33
N PRO A 100 8.66 10.27 -5.08
CA PRO A 100 7.33 9.68 -4.85
C PRO A 100 7.29 8.17 -5.09
N TYR A 101 8.10 7.67 -6.04
CA TYR A 101 8.19 6.23 -6.33
C TYR A 101 8.95 5.48 -5.24
N ALA A 102 10.07 6.03 -4.77
CA ALA A 102 10.90 5.41 -3.74
C ALA A 102 10.18 5.33 -2.40
N VAL A 103 9.49 6.41 -2.00
CA VAL A 103 8.73 6.42 -0.73
C VAL A 103 7.54 5.47 -0.81
N ALA A 104 6.80 5.47 -1.93
CA ALA A 104 5.67 4.55 -2.08
C ALA A 104 6.10 3.09 -2.11
N LEU A 105 7.21 2.77 -2.80
CA LEU A 105 7.74 1.41 -2.83
C LEU A 105 8.15 0.95 -1.43
N THR A 106 8.83 1.81 -0.69
CA THR A 106 9.31 1.51 0.66
C THR A 106 8.14 1.29 1.62
N ALA A 107 7.12 2.14 1.55
CA ALA A 107 5.93 2.03 2.39
C ALA A 107 5.15 0.74 2.11
N ASN A 108 4.87 0.47 0.83
CA ASN A 108 4.14 -0.71 0.40
C ASN A 108 4.92 -2.01 0.67
N ALA A 109 6.24 -2.04 0.43
CA ALA A 109 7.06 -3.20 0.77
C ALA A 109 7.09 -3.45 2.28
N ALA A 110 7.19 -2.40 3.10
CA ALA A 110 7.19 -2.54 4.56
C ALA A 110 5.84 -3.06 5.09
N SER A 111 4.71 -2.54 4.58
CA SER A 111 3.37 -2.97 4.98
C SER A 111 3.09 -4.41 4.52
N LEU A 112 3.45 -4.76 3.28
CA LEU A 112 3.35 -6.12 2.75
C LEU A 112 4.19 -7.12 3.57
N LEU A 113 5.47 -6.81 3.84
CA LEU A 113 6.34 -7.67 4.63
C LEU A 113 5.79 -7.88 6.05
N LEU A 114 5.29 -6.83 6.69
CA LEU A 114 4.65 -6.96 8.00
C LEU A 114 3.41 -7.86 7.93
N GLY A 115 2.57 -7.67 6.90
CA GLY A 115 1.41 -8.52 6.67
C GLY A 115 1.79 -9.98 6.50
N LEU A 116 2.82 -10.28 5.70
CA LEU A 116 3.34 -11.64 5.50
C LEU A 116 3.90 -12.23 6.80
N LEU A 117 4.63 -11.47 7.61
CA LEU A 117 5.18 -11.94 8.89
C LEU A 117 4.10 -12.23 9.95
N LEU A 118 2.97 -11.51 9.91
CA LEU A 118 1.87 -11.69 10.86
C LEU A 118 0.86 -12.76 10.43
N THR A 119 0.90 -13.19 9.16
CA THR A 119 -0.10 -14.11 8.58
C THR A 119 0.47 -15.37 7.94
N GLY A 120 1.78 -15.42 7.69
CA GLY A 120 2.53 -16.61 7.29
C GLY A 120 2.90 -17.48 8.49
#